data_AF-A0A9P7E645-F1
#
_entry.id   AF-A0A9P7E645-F1
#
_cell.length_a   1.000
_cell.length_b   1.000
_cell.length_c   1.000
_cell.angle_alpha   90.00
_cell.angle_beta   90.00
_cell.angle_gamma   90.00
#
_symmetry.space_group_name_H-M   'P 1'
#
loop_
_entity.id
_entity.type
_entity.pdbx_description
1 polymer ?
#
loop_
_entity_poly.entity_id
_entity_poly.type
_entity_poly.pdbx_seq_one_letter_code
_entity_poly.pdbx_strand_id
1 'polypeptide(L)'
;MQLATETIGGDNGETEWSFINVAVISLFSLPDNELLELLSHVVTSCAYYGDDGIHVIDIKSITDVVTMVPHHPRLPSEVVEDHFFMVEKPGLDVASFGILPVDDAVEGEGSDNDSDDAMDGQ
;
A
#
# COMPACT_ATOMS: atom_id res chain seq x y z
N MET A 1 -10.78 21.51 0.20
CA MET A 1 -11.66 22.25 -0.75
C MET A 1 -13.04 22.35 -0.11
N GLN A 2 -13.79 23.41 -0.37
CA GLN A 2 -15.15 23.57 0.15
C GLN A 2 -16.11 23.81 -1.00
N LEU A 3 -17.31 23.23 -0.92
CA LEU A 3 -18.39 23.42 -1.87
C LEU A 3 -19.53 24.16 -1.18
N ALA A 4 -20.02 25.23 -1.79
CA ALA A 4 -21.22 25.92 -1.33
C ALA A 4 -22.45 25.10 -1.76
N THR A 5 -23.32 24.79 -0.81
CA THR A 5 -24.56 24.06 -1.05
C THR A 5 -25.75 24.92 -0.66
N GLU A 6 -26.75 24.96 -1.52
CA GLU A 6 -28.02 25.61 -1.23
C GLU A 6 -28.90 24.64 -0.45
N THR A 7 -29.33 25.05 0.74
CA THR A 7 -30.28 24.27 1.55
C THR A 7 -31.58 25.05 1.62
N ILE A 8 -32.68 24.44 1.18
CA ILE A 8 -34.01 25.04 1.32
C ILE A 8 -34.38 24.94 2.80
N GLY A 9 -34.25 26.05 3.54
CA GLY A 9 -34.50 26.12 4.98
C GLY A 9 -35.91 26.60 5.31
N GLY A 10 -36.72 25.72 5.91
CA GLY A 10 -37.87 26.06 6.77
C GLY A 10 -39.08 26.76 6.15
N ASP A 11 -40.17 26.81 6.93
CA ASP A 11 -41.57 27.25 6.64
C ASP A 11 -41.73 28.65 5.99
N ASN A 12 -40.64 29.38 5.76
CA ASN A 12 -40.61 30.74 5.23
C ASN A 12 -39.88 30.88 3.88
N GLY A 13 -39.23 29.81 3.37
CA GLY A 13 -38.62 29.80 2.03
C GLY A 13 -37.33 30.59 1.86
N GLU A 14 -36.58 30.84 2.94
CA GLU A 14 -35.31 31.56 2.87
C GLU A 14 -34.16 30.59 2.53
N THR A 15 -33.39 30.93 1.50
CA THR A 15 -32.21 30.17 1.08
C THR A 15 -31.07 30.41 2.08
N GLU A 16 -30.64 29.35 2.78
CA GLU A 16 -29.44 29.38 3.64
C GLU A 16 -28.28 28.68 2.91
N TRP A 17 -27.21 29.44 2.68
CA TRP A 17 -25.96 28.93 2.12
C TRP A 17 -25.13 28.27 3.21
N SER A 18 -24.75 27.01 2.99
CA SER A 18 -23.80 26.31 3.85
C SER A 18 -22.61 25.82 3.04
N PHE A 19 -21.47 25.63 3.70
CA PHE A 19 -20.25 25.12 3.08
C PHE A 19 -19.96 23.71 3.59
N ILE A 20 -19.66 22.79 2.67
CA ILE A 20 -19.25 21.42 3.00
C ILE A 20 -17.79 21.21 2.61
N ASN A 21 -17.05 20.46 3.43
CA ASN A 21 -15.69 20.06 3.10
C ASN A 21 -15.73 18.88 2.13
N VAL A 22 -15.04 19.01 1.01
CA VAL A 22 -15.01 17.98 -0.03
C VAL A 22 -13.59 17.55 -0.36
N ALA A 23 -13.49 16.30 -0.82
CA ALA A 23 -12.30 15.75 -1.45
C ALA A 23 -12.58 15.53 -2.95
N VAL A 24 -11.57 15.78 -3.77
CA VAL A 24 -11.57 15.41 -5.19
C VAL A 24 -10.77 14.13 -5.30
N ILE A 25 -11.39 13.08 -5.81
CA ILE A 25 -10.79 11.76 -5.99
C ILE A 25 -10.85 11.37 -7.46
N SER A 26 -10.00 10.43 -7.85
CA SER A 26 -10.03 9.80 -9.16
C SER A 26 -10.21 8.31 -8.96
N LEU A 27 -11.24 7.73 -9.58
CA LEU A 27 -11.53 6.30 -9.45
C LEU A 27 -10.60 5.46 -10.31
N PHE A 28 -10.18 4.32 -9.75
CA PHE A 28 -9.60 3.22 -10.51
C PHE A 28 -10.71 2.31 -11.04
N SER A 29 -10.42 1.54 -12.08
CA SER A 29 -11.32 0.51 -12.58
C SER A 29 -11.57 -0.57 -11.53
N LEU A 30 -12.58 -1.41 -11.79
CA LEU A 30 -12.63 -2.71 -11.13
C LEU A 30 -11.38 -3.53 -11.50
N PRO A 31 -10.96 -4.46 -10.63
CA PRO A 31 -9.84 -5.34 -10.93
C PRO A 31 -10.03 -6.11 -12.22
N ASP A 32 -8.96 -6.23 -13.01
CA ASP A 32 -8.94 -7.09 -14.18
C ASP A 32 -8.83 -8.56 -13.73
N ASN A 33 -9.86 -9.36 -14.03
CA ASN A 33 -9.90 -10.76 -13.64
C ASN A 33 -8.89 -11.63 -14.40
N GLU A 34 -8.61 -11.33 -15.68
CA GLU A 34 -7.63 -12.08 -16.46
C GLU A 34 -6.23 -11.82 -15.92
N LEU A 35 -5.95 -10.57 -15.54
CA LEU A 35 -4.69 -10.21 -14.92
C LEU A 35 -4.56 -10.79 -13.50
N LEU A 36 -5.65 -10.86 -12.74
CA LEU A 36 -5.66 -11.49 -11.43
C LEU A 36 -5.33 -12.99 -11.54
N GLU A 37 -5.90 -13.69 -12.52
CA GLU A 37 -5.57 -15.10 -12.80
C GLU A 37 -4.10 -15.26 -13.20
N LEU A 38 -3.60 -14.41 -14.10
CA LEU A 38 -2.19 -14.41 -14.53
C LEU A 38 -1.23 -14.19 -13.35
N LEU A 39 -1.59 -13.33 -12.42
CA LEU A 39 -0.82 -13.01 -11.22
C LEU A 39 -1.11 -13.98 -10.05
N SER A 40 -1.67 -15.16 -10.33
CA SER A 40 -1.93 -16.21 -9.35
C SER A 40 -2.78 -15.73 -8.15
N HIS A 41 -3.69 -14.79 -8.39
CA HIS A 41 -4.56 -14.17 -7.38
C HIS A 41 -3.82 -13.42 -6.26
N VAL A 42 -2.55 -13.09 -6.47
CA VAL A 42 -1.72 -12.38 -5.47
C VAL A 42 -1.87 -10.87 -5.60
N VAL A 43 -2.08 -10.37 -6.81
CA VAL A 43 -2.07 -8.94 -7.10
C VAL A 43 -3.33 -8.54 -7.84
N THR A 44 -4.14 -7.75 -7.16
CA THR A 44 -5.32 -7.08 -7.74
C THR A 44 -4.85 -5.83 -8.48
N SER A 45 -5.00 -5.81 -9.80
CA SER A 45 -4.54 -4.73 -10.67
C SER A 45 -5.71 -4.03 -11.34
N CYS A 46 -5.67 -2.70 -11.35
CA CYS A 46 -6.72 -1.82 -11.85
C CYS A 46 -6.12 -0.76 -12.80
N ALA A 47 -6.88 -0.38 -13.82
CA ALA A 47 -6.56 0.75 -14.68
C ALA A 47 -6.91 2.08 -13.99
N TYR A 48 -6.22 3.16 -14.37
CA TYR A 48 -6.50 4.51 -13.90
C TYR A 48 -7.34 5.27 -14.91
N TYR A 49 -8.54 5.72 -14.53
CA TYR A 49 -9.44 6.45 -15.44
C TYR A 49 -9.09 7.93 -15.65
N GLY A 50 -8.08 8.45 -14.94
CA GLY A 50 -7.67 9.84 -15.08
C GLY A 50 -8.83 10.82 -14.90
N ASP A 51 -8.93 11.78 -15.81
CA ASP A 51 -9.93 12.85 -15.75
C ASP A 51 -11.38 12.34 -15.86
N ASP A 52 -11.59 11.24 -16.59
CA ASP A 52 -12.91 10.61 -16.74
C ASP A 52 -13.40 9.95 -15.43
N GLY A 53 -12.47 9.69 -14.50
CA GLY A 53 -12.73 9.11 -13.20
C GLY A 53 -12.83 10.13 -12.07
N ILE A 54 -12.90 11.44 -12.33
CA ILE A 54 -12.90 12.46 -11.27
C ILE A 54 -14.27 12.55 -10.59
N HIS A 55 -14.26 12.42 -9.27
CA HIS A 55 -15.45 12.59 -8.42
C HIS A 55 -15.18 13.56 -7.27
N VAL A 56 -16.22 14.28 -6.85
CA VAL A 56 -16.23 15.11 -5.64
C VAL A 56 -17.05 14.39 -4.58
N ILE A 57 -16.44 14.11 -3.44
CA ILE A 57 -17.09 13.42 -2.31
C ILE A 57 -17.00 14.27 -1.04
N ASP A 58 -17.92 14.06 -0.09
CA ASP A 58 -17.74 14.60 1.27
C ASP A 58 -16.47 13.97 1.87
N ILE A 59 -15.57 14.80 2.40
CA ILE A 59 -14.33 14.30 3.01
C ILE A 59 -14.60 13.29 4.14
N LYS A 60 -15.77 13.39 4.81
CA LYS A 60 -16.17 12.49 5.89
C LYS A 60 -16.57 11.09 5.41
N SER A 61 -16.77 10.88 4.11
CA SER A 61 -17.07 9.54 3.57
C SER A 61 -15.81 8.70 3.35
N ILE A 62 -14.61 9.27 3.50
CA ILE A 62 -13.35 8.52 3.44
C ILE A 62 -13.15 7.81 4.77
N THR A 63 -13.24 6.49 4.78
CA THR A 63 -12.99 5.69 6.00
C THR A 63 -11.52 5.35 6.15
N ASP A 64 -10.86 5.01 5.04
CA ASP A 64 -9.50 4.50 5.01
C ASP A 64 -8.78 5.00 3.76
N VAL A 65 -7.45 5.04 3.82
CA VAL A 65 -6.59 5.40 2.70
C VAL A 65 -5.57 4.29 2.51
N VAL A 66 -5.54 3.75 1.29
CA VAL A 66 -4.57 2.73 0.88
C VAL A 66 -3.56 3.33 -0.09
N THR A 67 -2.42 2.67 -0.24
CA THR A 67 -1.43 3.06 -1.25
C THR A 67 -1.68 2.24 -2.52
N MET A 68 -1.86 2.93 -3.63
CA MET A 68 -1.90 2.35 -4.97
C MET A 68 -0.54 2.51 -5.62
N VAL A 69 0.10 1.40 -5.98
CA VAL A 69 1.45 1.39 -6.56
C VAL A 69 1.35 1.23 -8.07
N PRO A 70 1.95 2.14 -8.87
CA PRO A 70 1.95 2.01 -10.32
C PRO A 70 2.82 0.82 -10.77
N HIS A 71 2.37 0.11 -11.81
CA HIS A 71 3.12 -0.92 -12.51
C HIS A 71 2.71 -1.00 -13.99
N HIS A 72 3.39 -1.86 -14.76
CA HIS A 72 3.21 -1.95 -16.21
C HIS A 72 3.13 -3.44 -16.65
N PRO A 73 2.02 -4.13 -16.35
CA PRO A 73 1.85 -5.52 -16.70
C PRO A 73 1.73 -5.68 -18.22
N ARG A 74 2.18 -6.83 -18.71
CA ARG A 74 1.81 -7.27 -20.06
C ARG A 74 0.45 -7.94 -19.96
N LEU A 75 -0.55 -7.36 -20.59
CA LEU A 75 -1.89 -7.93 -20.66
C LEU A 75 -1.91 -9.18 -21.57
N PRO A 76 -2.95 -10.02 -21.48
CA PRO A 76 -3.14 -11.14 -22.41
C PRO A 76 -3.17 -10.74 -23.89
N SER A 77 -3.52 -9.49 -24.18
CA SER A 77 -3.45 -8.87 -25.52
C SER A 77 -2.04 -8.57 -26.01
N GLU A 78 -1.00 -8.88 -25.22
CA GLU A 78 0.41 -8.50 -25.41
C GLU A 78 0.71 -7.00 -25.33
N VAL A 79 -0.30 -6.18 -25.01
CA VAL A 79 -0.13 -4.75 -24.77
C VAL A 79 0.41 -4.51 -23.35
N VAL A 80 1.32 -3.55 -23.20
CA VAL A 80 1.76 -3.04 -21.91
C VAL A 80 0.94 -1.80 -21.59
N GLU A 81 0.25 -1.80 -20.46
CA GLU A 81 -0.61 -0.69 -20.03
C GLU A 81 -0.25 -0.21 -18.63
N ASP A 82 -0.58 1.04 -18.32
CA ASP A 82 -0.39 1.64 -17.01
C ASP A 82 -1.48 1.14 -16.06
N HIS A 83 -1.08 0.36 -15.07
CA HIS A 83 -1.98 -0.21 -14.08
C HIS A 83 -1.48 0.07 -12.66
N PHE A 84 -2.35 -0.12 -11.69
CA PHE A 84 -2.08 0.12 -10.28
C PHE A 84 -2.57 -1.03 -9.46
N PHE A 85 -1.81 -1.41 -8.44
CA PHE A 85 -2.22 -2.43 -7.49
C PHE A 85 -2.21 -1.89 -6.06
N MET A 86 -3.11 -2.42 -5.25
CA MET A 86 -3.24 -2.04 -3.85
C MET A 86 -2.17 -2.73 -3.02
N VAL A 87 -1.50 -1.96 -2.15
CA VAL A 87 -0.60 -2.51 -1.14
C VAL A 87 -1.09 -2.05 0.23
N GLU A 88 -1.33 -3.00 1.12
CA GLU A 88 -1.54 -2.69 2.54
C GLU A 88 -0.23 -2.11 3.08
N LYS A 89 -0.31 -0.94 3.73
CA LYS A 89 0.81 -0.12 4.24
C LYS A 89 2.07 -0.95 4.57
N PRO A 90 3.07 -1.01 3.68
CA PRO A 90 4.29 -1.76 3.95
C PRO A 90 5.08 -0.98 5.00
N GLY A 91 5.10 -1.49 6.25
CA GLY A 91 5.93 -0.94 7.32
C GLY A 91 5.22 -0.42 8.57
N LEU A 92 3.93 -0.74 8.82
CA LEU A 92 3.39 -0.57 10.18
C LEU A 92 3.81 -1.70 11.12
N ASP A 93 3.95 -2.92 10.60
CA ASP A 93 4.19 -4.13 11.41
C ASP A 93 5.67 -4.42 11.72
N VAL A 94 6.60 -3.70 11.06
CA VAL A 94 8.06 -3.92 11.24
C VAL A 94 8.61 -3.23 12.50
N ALA A 95 7.84 -2.35 13.14
CA ALA A 95 8.29 -1.63 14.34
C ALA A 95 8.45 -2.51 15.58
N SER A 96 7.92 -3.74 15.59
CA SER A 96 7.98 -4.63 16.78
C SER A 96 9.20 -5.56 16.83
N PHE A 97 10.00 -5.66 15.76
CA PHE A 97 11.16 -6.56 15.71
C PHE A 97 12.50 -5.81 15.83
N GLY A 98 12.52 -4.77 16.67
CA GLY A 98 13.76 -4.14 17.12
C GLY A 98 14.58 -5.15 17.93
N ILE A 99 15.71 -5.55 17.33
CA ILE A 99 16.87 -6.26 17.89
C ILE A 99 16.95 -6.13 19.42
N LEU A 100 16.87 -7.25 20.14
CA LEU A 100 17.30 -7.29 21.55
C LEU A 100 18.79 -6.92 21.59
N PRO A 101 19.24 -6.01 22.46
CA PRO A 101 20.67 -5.78 22.64
C PRO A 101 21.30 -7.09 23.07
N VAL A 102 22.13 -7.67 22.18
CA VAL A 102 23.10 -8.68 22.58
C VAL A 102 24.18 -7.88 23.28
N ASP A 103 24.19 -7.96 24.60
CA ASP A 103 25.30 -7.43 25.40
C ASP A 103 26.54 -8.29 25.07
N ASP A 104 27.31 -7.85 24.08
CA ASP A 104 28.67 -8.33 23.83
C ASP A 104 29.57 -7.93 25.00
N ALA A 105 29.92 -8.89 25.86
CA ALA A 105 31.23 -8.97 26.51
C ALA A 105 31.36 -10.29 27.30
N VAL A 106 32.24 -11.18 26.86
CA VAL A 106 33.52 -11.44 27.55
C VAL A 106 34.39 -12.31 26.65
N GLU A 107 35.66 -11.96 26.71
CA GLU A 107 36.76 -12.29 25.82
C GLU A 107 37.17 -13.77 25.86
N GLY A 108 37.96 -14.13 24.87
CA GLY A 108 38.37 -15.50 24.60
C GLY A 108 39.29 -16.08 25.65
N GLU A 109 39.23 -17.40 25.75
CA GLU A 109 40.28 -18.21 26.35
C GLU A 109 40.70 -19.21 25.27
N GLY A 110 41.80 -18.88 24.60
CA GLY A 110 42.52 -19.83 23.76
C GLY A 110 43.00 -20.97 24.66
N SER A 111 42.48 -22.17 24.39
CA SER A 111 43.04 -23.40 24.95
C SER A 111 43.81 -24.09 23.84
N ASP A 112 45.13 -23.85 23.83
CA ASP A 112 46.09 -24.60 23.03
C ASP A 112 46.01 -26.06 23.47
N ASN A 113 45.34 -26.88 22.66
CA ASN A 113 45.37 -28.33 22.82
C ASN A 113 46.38 -28.87 21.81
N ASP A 114 47.66 -28.87 22.21
CA ASP A 114 48.72 -29.64 21.56
C ASP A 114 48.26 -31.10 21.50
N SER A 115 47.78 -31.49 20.32
CA SER A 115 47.53 -32.88 20.00
C SER A 115 48.78 -33.38 19.30
N ASP A 116 49.67 -33.99 20.07
CA ASP A 116 50.83 -34.71 19.56
C ASP A 116 50.37 -35.75 18.54
N ASP A 117 50.83 -35.57 17.30
CA ASP A 117 50.64 -36.48 16.17
C ASP A 117 51.12 -37.89 16.51
N ALA A 118 50.22 -38.87 16.39
CA ALA A 118 50.56 -40.28 16.43
C ALA A 118 49.97 -41.03 15.22
N MET A 119 50.89 -41.54 14.39
CA MET A 119 50.77 -42.60 13.36
C MET A 119 49.94 -42.19 12.12
N ASP A 120 50.29 -42.50 10.87
CA ASP A 120 50.89 -43.72 10.33
C ASP A 120 51.34 -43.45 8.87
N GLY A 121 52.44 -44.04 8.43
CA GLY A 121 52.95 -43.83 7.07
C GLY A 121 53.96 -44.90 6.66
N GLN A 122 53.46 -45.87 5.90
CA GLN A 122 54.22 -46.96 5.23
C GLN A 122 55.28 -46.45 4.25
#